data_AF-A0A9D6SL60-F1
#
_entry.id   AF-A0A9D6SL60-F1
#
_cell.length_a   1.000
_cell.length_b   1.000
_cell.length_c   1.000
_cell.angle_alpha   90.00
_cell.angle_beta   90.00
_cell.angle_gamma   90.00
#
_symmetry.space_group_name_H-M   'P 1'
#
loop_
_entity.id
_entity.type
_entity.pdbx_description
1 polymer ?
#
loop_
_entity_poly.entity_id
_entity_poly.type
_entity_poly.pdbx_seq_one_letter_code
_entity_poly.pdbx_strand_id
1 'polypeptide(L)'
;MLQMPTGGVTGSYYMIGAPLAKLVNEHSKQIRITPNTSGGGVENLRRVEGGMAQLGMVQVELMYAGWHGEKPFNKSMRNWRVIGIVTPVLANHVLALAKDNIKTAFNRIKHAPDQAGVRRDGAAVGAP
;
A
#
# COMPACT_ATOMS: atom_id res chain seq x y z
N MET A 1 -22.86 -1.15 -2.19
CA MET A 1 -21.66 -0.64 -2.90
C MET A 1 -20.53 -0.59 -1.90
N LEU A 2 -19.39 -1.19 -2.20
CA LEU A 2 -18.24 -1.34 -1.32
C LEU A 2 -17.14 -0.37 -1.76
N GLN A 3 -16.61 0.40 -0.82
CA GLN A 3 -15.45 1.26 -1.07
C GLN A 3 -14.16 0.47 -0.87
N MET A 4 -13.22 0.62 -1.80
CA MET A 4 -11.91 -0.02 -1.76
C MET A 4 -10.80 1.02 -1.97
N PRO A 5 -10.27 1.62 -0.90
CA PRO A 5 -9.15 2.54 -0.98
C PRO A 5 -7.90 1.76 -1.36
N THR A 6 -7.18 2.32 -2.34
CA THR A 6 -6.03 1.71 -3.00
C THR A 6 -4.78 2.55 -2.72
N GLY A 7 -4.37 3.43 -3.62
CA GLY A 7 -3.26 4.36 -3.45
C GLY A 7 -3.35 5.47 -4.48
N GLY A 8 -2.23 6.10 -4.81
CA GLY A 8 -2.16 7.01 -5.96
C GLY A 8 -2.53 6.29 -7.27
N VAL A 9 -3.09 7.01 -8.23
CA VAL A 9 -3.55 6.44 -9.52
C VAL A 9 -2.44 5.76 -10.33
N THR A 10 -1.19 6.17 -10.12
CA THR A 10 0.02 5.57 -10.73
C THR A 10 0.63 4.45 -9.88
N GLY A 11 0.07 4.18 -8.70
CA GLY A 11 0.59 3.18 -7.76
C GLY A 11 0.07 1.77 -8.08
N SER A 12 0.84 0.77 -7.67
CA SER A 12 0.51 -0.65 -7.91
C SER A 12 -0.85 -1.04 -7.37
N TYR A 13 -1.27 -0.47 -6.23
CA TYR A 13 -2.59 -0.75 -5.65
C TYR A 13 -3.73 -0.33 -6.58
N TYR A 14 -3.65 0.85 -7.19
CA TYR A 14 -4.69 1.31 -8.11
C TYR A 14 -4.70 0.46 -9.39
N MET A 15 -3.51 0.13 -9.92
CA MET A 15 -3.37 -0.71 -11.11
C MET A 15 -3.88 -2.15 -10.93
N ILE A 16 -3.88 -2.68 -9.70
CA ILE A 16 -4.45 -4.00 -9.38
C ILE A 16 -5.93 -3.88 -9.01
N GLY A 17 -6.27 -2.91 -8.15
CA GLY A 17 -7.61 -2.77 -7.58
C GLY A 17 -8.66 -2.33 -8.60
N ALA A 18 -8.33 -1.47 -9.56
CA ALA A 18 -9.30 -1.00 -10.55
C ALA A 18 -9.76 -2.11 -11.52
N PRO A 19 -8.87 -2.91 -12.13
CA PRO A 19 -9.29 -4.07 -12.93
C PRO A 19 -10.03 -5.13 -12.11
N LEU A 20 -9.62 -5.38 -10.86
CA LEU A 20 -10.33 -6.33 -9.98
C LEU A 20 -11.76 -5.86 -9.70
N ALA A 21 -11.95 -4.58 -9.37
CA ALA A 21 -13.27 -4.01 -9.15
C ALA A 21 -14.14 -4.08 -10.41
N LYS A 22 -13.55 -3.79 -11.58
CA LYS A 22 -14.24 -3.93 -12.87
C LYS A 22 -14.73 -5.37 -13.08
N LEU A 23 -13.85 -6.36 -12.89
CA LEU A 23 -14.19 -7.78 -13.06
C LEU A 23 -15.34 -8.20 -12.14
N VAL A 24 -15.29 -7.82 -10.86
CA VAL A 24 -16.36 -8.11 -9.89
C VAL A 24 -17.67 -7.44 -10.32
N ASN A 25 -17.61 -6.19 -10.75
CA ASN A 25 -18.79 -5.42 -11.15
C ASN A 25 -19.46 -5.97 -12.42
N GLU A 26 -18.69 -6.57 -13.32
CA GLU A 26 -19.19 -7.21 -14.55
C GLU A 26 -19.88 -8.56 -14.27
N HIS A 27 -19.38 -9.31 -13.28
CA HIS A 27 -19.83 -10.70 -13.05
C HIS A 27 -20.75 -10.85 -11.83
N SER A 28 -20.80 -9.87 -10.93
CA SER A 28 -21.65 -9.90 -9.74
C SER A 28 -22.89 -9.04 -9.89
N LYS A 29 -24.05 -9.62 -9.61
CA LYS A 29 -25.32 -8.89 -9.48
C LYS A 29 -25.54 -8.33 -8.06
N GLN A 30 -24.77 -8.80 -7.09
CA GLN A 30 -24.98 -8.50 -5.66
C GLN A 30 -23.95 -7.50 -5.12
N ILE A 31 -22.72 -7.59 -5.61
CA ILE A 31 -21.60 -6.81 -5.11
C ILE A 31 -21.19 -5.81 -6.18
N ARG A 32 -21.02 -4.56 -5.75
CA ARG A 32 -20.36 -3.52 -6.55
C ARG A 32 -19.24 -2.89 -5.75
N ILE A 33 -18.05 -2.83 -6.34
CA ILE A 33 -16.85 -2.25 -5.76
C ILE A 33 -16.53 -0.94 -6.47
N THR A 34 -16.25 0.09 -5.70
CA THR A 34 -15.69 1.35 -6.18
C THR A 34 -14.25 1.47 -5.69
N PRO A 35 -13.25 1.35 -6.57
CA PRO A 35 -11.87 1.64 -6.22
C PRO A 35 -11.71 3.15 -6.07
N ASN A 36 -11.11 3.60 -4.96
CA ASN A 36 -10.81 5.01 -4.74
C ASN A 36 -9.34 5.23 -4.38
N THR A 37 -8.86 6.42 -4.69
CA THR A 37 -7.49 6.84 -4.37
C THR A 37 -7.35 7.12 -2.88
N SER A 38 -6.13 6.93 -2.38
CA SER A 38 -5.76 7.21 -0.99
C SER A 38 -4.27 7.49 -0.87
N GLY A 39 -3.82 7.84 0.33
CA GLY A 39 -2.41 7.94 0.72
C GLY A 39 -1.74 6.59 0.99
N GLY A 40 -2.38 5.45 0.69
CA GLY A 40 -1.78 4.12 0.78
C GLY A 40 -2.13 3.33 2.04
N GLY A 41 -1.33 2.30 2.35
CA GLY A 41 -1.68 1.22 3.28
C GLY A 41 -2.05 1.68 4.70
N VAL A 42 -1.37 2.69 5.25
CA VAL A 42 -1.66 3.21 6.60
C VAL A 42 -3.07 3.81 6.66
N GLU A 43 -3.41 4.61 5.65
CA GLU A 43 -4.74 5.22 5.55
C GLU A 43 -5.81 4.16 5.29
N ASN A 44 -5.54 3.23 4.37
CA ASN A 44 -6.48 2.17 4.01
C ASN A 44 -6.84 1.31 5.23
N LEU A 45 -5.85 0.91 6.02
CA LEU A 45 -6.07 0.09 7.20
C LEU A 45 -6.92 0.84 8.26
N ARG A 46 -6.68 2.14 8.45
CA ARG A 46 -7.52 2.99 9.34
C ARG A 46 -8.95 3.14 8.83
N ARG A 47 -9.15 3.28 7.51
CA ARG A 47 -10.48 3.39 6.91
C ARG A 47 -11.27 2.09 7.08
N VAL A 48 -10.64 0.93 6.92
CA VAL A 48 -11.30 -0.36 7.16
C VAL A 48 -11.57 -0.57 8.65
N GLU A 49 -10.58 -0.36 9.52
CA GLU A 49 -10.74 -0.48 10.97
C GLU A 49 -11.92 0.36 11.50
N GLY A 50 -12.02 1.60 11.02
CA GLY A 50 -13.08 2.54 11.40
C GLY A 50 -14.41 2.39 10.65
N GLY A 51 -14.55 1.39 9.77
CA GLY A 51 -15.77 1.16 9.00
C GLY A 51 -16.06 2.18 7.89
N MET A 52 -15.13 3.10 7.61
CA MET A 52 -15.24 4.09 6.53
C MET A 52 -15.05 3.46 5.14
N ALA A 53 -14.42 2.29 5.06
CA ALA A 53 -14.32 1.47 3.86
C ALA A 53 -14.60 0.01 4.20
N GLN A 54 -15.18 -0.73 3.25
CA GLN A 54 -15.52 -2.15 3.44
C GLN A 54 -14.38 -3.08 2.99
N LEU A 55 -13.53 -2.60 2.09
CA LEU A 55 -12.34 -3.29 1.59
C LEU A 55 -11.14 -2.35 1.73
N GLY A 56 -9.93 -2.85 1.52
CA GLY A 56 -8.72 -2.01 1.49
C GLY A 56 -7.49 -2.81 1.09
N MET A 57 -6.58 -2.18 0.36
CA MET A 57 -5.28 -2.77 0.01
C MET A 57 -4.21 -2.33 1.00
N VAL A 58 -3.42 -3.27 1.50
CA VAL A 58 -2.41 -3.01 2.54
C VAL A 58 -1.26 -4.00 2.43
N GLN A 59 -0.07 -3.58 2.86
CA GLN A 59 1.14 -4.40 2.87
C GLN A 59 1.21 -5.20 4.18
N VAL A 60 1.87 -6.36 4.17
CA VAL A 60 1.87 -7.31 5.29
C VAL A 60 2.51 -6.73 6.56
N GLU A 61 3.54 -5.90 6.43
CA GLU A 61 4.20 -5.24 7.55
C GLU A 61 3.29 -4.21 8.22
N LEU A 62 2.48 -3.48 7.45
CA LEU A 62 1.49 -2.56 8.00
C LEU A 62 0.32 -3.30 8.66
N MET A 63 -0.05 -4.48 8.14
CA MET A 63 -1.03 -5.34 8.81
C MET A 63 -0.49 -5.83 10.16
N TYR A 64 0.77 -6.27 10.21
CA TYR A 64 1.43 -6.68 11.45
C TYR A 64 1.50 -5.54 12.45
N ALA A 65 2.00 -4.37 12.03
CA ALA A 65 2.10 -3.20 12.90
C ALA A 65 0.72 -2.74 13.39
N GLY A 66 -0.28 -2.69 12.49
CA GLY A 66 -1.65 -2.35 12.85
C GLY A 66 -2.27 -3.34 13.82
N TRP A 67 -1.96 -4.63 13.66
CA TRP A 67 -2.38 -5.65 14.60
C TRP A 67 -1.73 -5.39 15.97
N HIS A 68 -0.41 -5.22 16.06
CA HIS A 68 0.24 -5.08 17.36
C HIS A 68 0.10 -3.68 17.97
N GLY A 69 -0.48 -2.72 17.24
CA GLY A 69 -0.56 -1.33 17.68
C GLY A 69 0.81 -0.63 17.66
N GLU A 70 1.72 -1.13 16.83
CA GLU A 70 3.05 -0.56 16.62
C GLU A 70 2.99 0.60 15.64
N LYS A 71 4.03 1.45 15.66
CA LYS A 71 4.18 2.53 14.69
C LYS A 71 4.02 1.98 13.26
N PRO A 72 3.31 2.70 12.37
CA PRO A 72 2.81 4.08 12.51
C PRO A 72 1.43 4.19 13.20
N PHE A 73 0.95 3.15 13.85
CA PHE A 73 -0.29 3.13 14.60
C PHE A 73 -0.01 3.35 16.10
N ASN A 74 -1.00 3.88 16.82
CA ASN A 74 -0.89 4.17 18.25
C ASN A 74 -1.81 3.27 19.09
N LYS A 75 -2.55 2.37 18.44
CA LYS A 75 -3.49 1.43 19.06
C LYS A 75 -3.62 0.20 18.17
N SER A 76 -3.83 -0.96 18.78
CA SER A 76 -4.12 -2.19 18.05
C SER A 76 -5.43 -2.06 17.26
N MET A 77 -5.40 -2.52 16.03
CA MET A 77 -6.53 -2.57 15.10
C MET A 77 -6.87 -4.04 14.85
N ARG A 78 -8.10 -4.44 15.22
CA ARG A 78 -8.56 -5.85 15.21
C ARG A 78 -9.84 -6.05 14.38
N ASN A 79 -10.39 -4.97 13.85
CA ASN A 79 -11.66 -4.94 13.14
C ASN A 79 -11.48 -5.02 11.62
N TRP A 80 -10.67 -5.99 11.17
CA TRP A 80 -10.48 -6.31 9.76
C TRP A 80 -10.09 -7.79 9.59
N ARG A 81 -10.32 -8.35 8.41
CA ARG A 81 -9.95 -9.73 8.05
C ARG A 81 -9.32 -9.75 6.65
N VAL A 82 -8.44 -10.72 6.43
CA VAL A 82 -7.81 -10.96 5.13
C VAL A 82 -8.72 -11.85 4.29
N ILE A 83 -9.04 -11.40 3.08
CA ILE A 83 -9.90 -12.15 2.14
C ILE A 83 -9.15 -12.60 0.88
N GLY A 84 -7.89 -12.21 0.71
CA GLY A 84 -7.07 -12.63 -0.44
C GLY A 84 -5.72 -11.92 -0.50
N ILE A 85 -4.80 -12.54 -1.23
CA ILE A 85 -3.48 -11.97 -1.58
C ILE A 85 -3.54 -11.66 -3.08
N VAL A 86 -3.31 -10.41 -3.44
CA VAL A 86 -3.50 -9.91 -4.83
C VAL A 86 -2.18 -9.70 -5.58
N THR A 87 -1.05 -9.73 -4.87
CA THR A 87 0.28 -9.72 -5.46
C THR A 87 1.24 -10.46 -4.53
N PRO A 88 2.10 -11.36 -5.03
CA PRO A 88 3.26 -11.80 -4.26
C PRO A 88 4.13 -10.57 -3.97
N VAL A 89 4.87 -10.61 -2.86
CA VAL A 89 5.80 -9.54 -2.49
C VAL A 89 6.95 -9.55 -3.50
N LEU A 90 6.82 -8.76 -4.56
CA LEU A 90 7.90 -8.54 -5.51
C LEU A 90 8.99 -7.76 -4.77
N ALA A 91 10.24 -8.18 -4.95
CA ALA A 91 11.40 -7.46 -4.45
C ALA A 91 11.28 -5.98 -4.84
N ASN A 92 11.36 -5.07 -3.87
CA ASN A 92 11.49 -3.66 -4.17
C ASN A 92 12.84 -3.45 -4.88
N HIS A 93 12.82 -2.86 -6.07
CA HIS A 93 14.04 -2.65 -6.85
C HIS A 93 14.49 -1.20 -6.69
N VAL A 94 15.75 -1.01 -6.31
CA VAL A 94 16.40 0.30 -6.33
C VAL A 94 17.02 0.48 -7.71
N LEU A 95 16.63 1.55 -8.41
CA LEU A 95 17.16 1.90 -9.71
C LEU A 95 18.07 3.13 -9.59
N ALA A 96 19.14 3.14 -10.39
CA ALA A 96 20.04 4.29 -10.53
C ALA A 96 20.29 4.54 -12.02
N LEU A 97 20.59 5.80 -12.39
CA LEU A 97 20.98 6.09 -13.76
C LEU A 97 22.33 5.44 -14.07
N ALA A 98 22.45 4.80 -15.23
CA ALA A 98 23.70 4.16 -15.64
C ALA A 98 24.90 5.13 -15.61
N LYS A 99 24.69 6.39 -16.02
CA LYS A 99 25.72 7.44 -16.03
C LYS A 99 26.24 7.81 -14.64
N ASP A 100 25.48 7.53 -13.58
CA ASP A 100 25.86 7.89 -12.22
C ASP A 100 26.84 6.86 -11.61
N ASN A 101 27.10 5.74 -12.31
CA ASN A 101 28.06 4.69 -11.92
C ASN A 101 27.84 4.19 -10.46
N ILE A 102 26.58 4.18 -10.01
CA ILE A 102 26.18 3.70 -8.68
C ILE A 102 26.09 2.18 -8.73
N LYS A 103 27.09 1.52 -8.15
CA LYS A 103 27.19 0.05 -8.12
C LYS A 103 26.53 -0.58 -6.88
N THR A 104 26.31 0.20 -5.83
CA THR A 104 25.69 -0.25 -4.58
C THR A 104 24.80 0.85 -4.00
N ALA A 105 23.73 0.47 -3.30
CA ALA A 105 22.88 1.43 -2.59
C ALA A 105 23.67 2.29 -1.58
N PHE A 106 24.68 1.69 -0.94
CA PHE A 106 25.53 2.36 0.04
C PHE A 106 26.33 3.53 -0.54
N ASN A 107 26.81 3.41 -1.79
CA ASN A 107 27.57 4.48 -2.44
C ASN A 107 26.72 5.72 -2.75
N ARG A 108 25.39 5.58 -2.88
CA ARG A 108 24.47 6.69 -3.19
C ARG A 108 23.91 7.40 -1.97
N ILE A 109 23.68 6.68 -0.86
CA ILE A 109 23.11 7.24 0.37
C ILE A 109 24.04 8.29 1.00
N LYS A 110 25.36 8.14 0.86
CA LYS A 110 26.35 9.13 1.31
C LYS A 110 26.25 10.49 0.61
N HIS A 111 25.62 10.55 -0.57
CA HIS A 111 25.65 11.74 -1.44
C HIS A 111 24.29 12.43 -1.63
N ALA A 112 23.15 11.81 -1.27
CA ALA A 112 21.86 12.52 -1.18
C ALA A 112 20.81 11.70 -0.40
N PRO A 113 20.59 11.99 0.90
CA PRO A 113 19.72 11.21 1.78
C PRO A 113 18.20 11.41 1.58
N ASP A 114 17.75 12.45 0.85
CA ASP A 114 16.36 12.93 0.96
C ASP A 114 15.34 12.34 -0.05
N GLN A 115 15.69 11.32 -0.84
CA GLN A 115 14.87 10.83 -1.96
C GLN A 115 14.20 9.44 -1.75
N ALA A 116 14.13 8.95 -0.51
CA ALA A 116 13.55 7.64 -0.20
C ALA A 116 12.01 7.67 -0.15
N GLY A 117 11.36 7.56 -1.31
CA GLY A 117 9.96 7.13 -1.44
C GLY A 117 8.87 8.15 -1.02
N VAL A 118 7.61 7.77 -1.24
CA VAL A 118 6.46 8.56 -0.81
C VAL A 118 6.34 8.38 0.70
N ARG A 119 6.49 9.46 1.48
CA ARG A 119 6.26 9.43 2.93
C ARG A 119 4.88 8.83 3.19
N ARG A 120 4.84 7.62 3.80
CA ARG A 120 3.66 6.84 4.27
C ARG A 120 3.25 5.62 3.43
N ASP A 121 3.97 5.26 2.37
CA ASP A 121 3.91 3.90 1.82
C ASP A 121 4.95 2.99 2.51
N GLY A 122 4.70 1.69 2.56
CA GLY A 122 5.67 0.70 3.07
C GLY A 122 6.94 0.54 2.22
N ALA A 123 7.06 1.27 1.11
CA ALA A 123 8.28 1.33 0.30
C ALA A 123 9.26 2.42 0.79
N ALA A 124 8.83 3.31 1.69
CA ALA A 124 9.72 4.23 2.39
C ALA A 124 10.53 3.47 3.46
N VAL A 125 11.74 3.06 3.08
CA VAL A 125 12.74 2.57 4.04
C VAL A 125 13.11 3.72 4.96
N GLY A 126 12.69 3.64 6.22
CA GLY A 126 13.17 4.43 7.36
C GLY A 126 13.57 5.88 7.04
N ALA A 127 12.59 6.79 7.00
CA ALA A 127 12.85 8.19 7.29
C ALA A 127 12.36 8.47 8.72
N PRO A 128 13.14 9.18 9.57
CA PRO A 128 12.80 9.44 10.97
C PRO A 128 11.44 10.13 11.16
#